data_AF-A0A7J3TTZ4-F1
#
_entry.id   AF-A0A7J3TTZ4-F1
#
_cell.length_a   1.000
_cell.length_b   1.000
_cell.length_c   1.000
_cell.angle_alpha   90.00
_cell.angle_beta   90.00
_cell.angle_gamma   90.00
#
_symmetry.space_group_name_H-M   'P 1'
#
loop_
_entity.id
_entity.type
_entity.pdbx_description
1 polymer ?
#
loop_
_entity_poly.entity_id
_entity_poly.type
_entity_poly.pdbx_seq_one_letter_code
_entity_poly.pdbx_strand_id
1 'polypeptide(L)'
;MIRAIFFDLDNTLIDFMKMKRKCCEAVIDAMIATGLKMPKGKAIKSLYEQYHKYGIEHQQIFQKFLKATRGKIDYRIIAHGILAWRRL
;
A
#
# COMPACT_ATOMS: atom_id res chain seq x y z
N MET A 1 -1.84 43.12 7.87
CA MET A 1 -2.98 42.18 7.73
C MET A 1 -2.58 41.07 6.77
N ILE A 2 -2.66 39.82 7.22
CA ILE A 2 -2.55 38.65 6.34
C ILE A 2 -3.82 38.59 5.49
N ARG A 3 -3.67 38.33 4.17
CA ARG A 3 -4.78 38.31 3.21
C ARG A 3 -5.17 36.90 2.77
N ALA A 4 -4.25 35.95 2.82
CA ALA A 4 -4.49 34.55 2.52
C ALA A 4 -3.40 33.67 3.16
N ILE A 5 -3.74 32.40 3.40
CA ILE A 5 -2.82 31.33 3.77
C ILE A 5 -3.15 30.13 2.90
N PHE A 6 -2.14 29.54 2.27
CA PHE A 6 -2.27 28.33 1.47
C PHE A 6 -1.70 27.15 2.26
N PHE A 7 -2.41 26.03 2.20
CA PHE A 7 -1.97 24.78 2.78
C PHE A 7 -1.89 23.73 1.70
N ASP A 8 -0.85 22.91 1.77
CA ASP A 8 -0.86 21.61 1.14
C ASP A 8 -1.74 20.65 1.96
N LEU A 9 -2.17 19.55 1.34
CA LEU A 9 -2.93 18.52 2.03
C LEU A 9 -1.96 17.54 2.71
N ASP A 10 -1.07 16.94 1.92
CA ASP A 10 -0.29 15.77 2.33
C ASP A 10 0.82 16.11 3.31
N ASN A 11 0.72 15.54 4.51
CA ASN A 11 1.62 15.79 5.65
C ASN A 11 1.68 17.28 6.08
N THR A 12 0.71 18.08 5.66
CA THR A 12 0.48 19.45 6.14
C THR A 12 -0.84 19.55 6.90
N LEU A 13 -1.96 19.15 6.28
CA LEU A 13 -3.27 19.07 6.93
C LEU A 13 -3.65 17.64 7.33
N ILE A 14 -3.11 16.63 6.62
CA ILE A 14 -3.36 15.21 6.91
C ILE A 14 -2.06 14.43 7.07
N ASP A 15 -2.03 13.45 7.96
CA ASP A 15 -0.91 12.50 8.04
C ASP A 15 -1.06 11.40 6.98
N PHE A 16 -0.75 11.76 5.75
CA PHE A 16 -0.84 10.89 4.58
C PHE A 16 0.00 9.62 4.77
N MET A 17 1.20 9.74 5.33
CA MET A 17 2.10 8.60 5.51
C MET A 17 1.55 7.56 6.49
N LYS A 18 0.96 8.01 7.60
CA LYS A 18 0.31 7.12 8.57
C LYS A 18 -0.93 6.45 8.00
N MET A 19 -1.76 7.22 7.28
CA MET A 19 -2.93 6.66 6.58
C MET A 19 -2.48 5.57 5.59
N LYS A 20 -1.53 5.89 4.72
CA LYS A 20 -1.00 4.98 3.71
C LYS A 20 -0.44 3.70 4.32
N ARG A 21 0.29 3.81 5.43
CA ARG A 21 0.81 2.66 6.17
C ARG A 21 -0.30 1.74 6.65
N LYS A 22 -1.35 2.28 7.28
CA LYS A 22 -2.50 1.49 7.73
C LYS A 22 -3.21 0.80 6.57
N CYS A 23 -3.39 1.50 5.44
CA CYS A 23 -3.99 0.90 4.24
C CYS A 23 -3.13 -0.23 3.68
N CYS A 24 -1.80 -0.07 3.62
CA CYS A 24 -0.89 -1.15 3.23
C CYS A 24 -0.97 -2.36 4.18
N GLU A 25 -1.02 -2.13 5.50
CA GLU A 25 -1.16 -3.20 6.49
C GLU A 25 -2.46 -4.00 6.30
N ALA A 26 -3.58 -3.31 6.07
CA ALA A 26 -4.88 -3.95 5.81
C ALA A 26 -4.90 -4.71 4.47
N VAL A 27 -4.27 -4.17 3.42
CA VAL A 27 -4.10 -4.89 2.15
C VAL A 27 -3.34 -6.20 2.38
N ILE A 28 -2.20 -6.15 3.08
CA ILE A 28 -1.39 -7.35 3.33
C ILE A 28 -2.18 -8.38 4.14
N ASP A 29 -2.93 -7.96 5.17
CA ASP A 29 -3.79 -8.85 5.94
C ASP A 29 -4.83 -9.55 5.05
N ALA A 30 -5.50 -8.80 4.18
CA ALA A 30 -6.48 -9.34 3.23
C ALA A 30 -5.83 -10.30 2.20
N MET A 31 -4.62 -9.97 1.74
CA MET A 31 -3.86 -10.84 0.85
C MET A 31 -3.46 -12.16 1.52
N ILE A 32 -3.05 -12.13 2.79
CA ILE A 32 -2.72 -13.33 3.57
C ILE A 32 -3.95 -14.20 3.76
N ALA A 33 -5.08 -13.60 4.16
CA ALA A 33 -6.35 -14.31 4.32
C ALA A 33 -6.84 -14.99 3.04
N THR A 34 -6.40 -14.53 1.87
CA THR A 34 -6.85 -15.03 0.56
C THR A 34 -5.81 -15.90 -0.16
N GLY A 35 -4.66 -16.17 0.47
CA GLY A 35 -3.70 -17.16 -0.02
C GLY A 35 -2.27 -16.67 -0.22
N LEU A 36 -1.92 -15.46 0.21
CA LEU A 36 -0.52 -15.04 0.29
C LEU A 36 0.19 -15.79 1.43
N LYS A 37 0.98 -16.80 1.07
CA LYS A 37 1.76 -17.63 2.01
C LYS A 37 3.06 -16.93 2.42
N MET A 38 2.94 -15.84 3.19
CA MET A 38 4.09 -15.08 3.70
C MET A 38 3.77 -14.45 5.06
N PRO A 39 4.70 -14.45 6.04
CA PRO A 39 4.49 -13.73 7.30
C PRO A 39 4.26 -12.23 7.06
N LYS A 40 3.30 -11.63 7.78
CA LYS A 40 2.90 -10.22 7.64
C LYS A 40 4.09 -9.25 7.64
N GLY A 41 5.00 -9.38 8.61
CA GLY A 41 6.17 -8.50 8.69
C GLY A 41 7.07 -8.56 7.46
N LYS A 42 7.29 -9.76 6.90
CA LYS A 42 8.07 -9.96 5.67
C LYS A 42 7.34 -9.40 4.45
N ALA A 43 6.03 -9.57 4.38
CA ALA A 43 5.20 -9.06 3.30
C ALA A 43 5.18 -7.53 3.28
N ILE A 44 5.01 -6.88 4.44
CA ILE A 44 5.10 -5.43 4.59
C ILE A 44 6.47 -4.92 4.17
N LYS A 45 7.55 -5.52 4.68
CA LYS A 45 8.91 -5.12 4.32
C LYS A 45 9.13 -5.20 2.80
N SER A 46 8.75 -6.32 2.19
CA SER A 46 8.90 -6.53 0.75
C SER A 46 8.04 -5.57 -0.09
N LEU A 47 6.84 -5.21 0.37
CA LEU A 47 6.01 -4.18 -0.27
C LEU A 47 6.71 -2.81 -0.23
N TYR A 48 7.28 -2.42 0.91
CA TYR A 48 8.03 -1.15 1.03
C TYR A 48 9.32 -1.15 0.21
N GLU A 49 9.99 -2.28 0.04
CA GLU A 49 11.11 -2.41 -0.90
C GLU A 49 10.67 -2.12 -2.34
N GLN A 50 9.46 -2.54 -2.74
CA GLN A 50 8.92 -2.16 -4.05
C GLN A 50 8.66 -0.66 -4.13
N TYR A 51 8.09 -0.05 -3.09
CA TYR A 51 7.84 1.40 -3.08
C TYR A 51 9.14 2.20 -3.15
N HIS A 52 10.19 1.74 -2.47
CA HIS A 52 11.52 2.36 -2.55
C HIS A 52 12.10 2.27 -3.96
N LYS A 53 11.86 1.16 -4.67
CA LYS A 53 12.37 0.93 -6.03
C LYS A 53 11.57 1.67 -7.12
N TYR A 54 10.26 1.72 -7.01
CA TYR A 54 9.36 2.17 -8.08
C TYR A 54 8.66 3.50 -7.81
N GLY A 55 8.81 4.03 -6.59
CA GLY A 55 8.16 5.26 -6.15
C GLY A 55 6.87 4.99 -5.37
N ILE A 56 6.59 5.88 -4.42
CA ILE A 56 5.48 5.74 -3.48
C ILE A 56 4.10 5.82 -4.17
N GLU A 57 4.01 6.45 -5.34
CA GLU A 57 2.76 6.66 -6.10
C GLU A 57 2.56 5.65 -7.24
N HIS A 58 3.40 4.62 -7.33
CA HIS A 58 3.35 3.68 -8.44
C HIS A 58 2.02 2.90 -8.45
N GLN A 59 1.19 3.12 -9.46
CA GLN A 59 -0.19 2.61 -9.55
C GLN A 59 -0.30 1.08 -9.47
N GLN A 60 0.70 0.36 -9.98
CA GLN A 60 0.69 -1.11 -10.03
C GLN A 60 1.64 -1.76 -9.01
N ILE A 61 1.81 -1.13 -7.85
CA ILE A 61 2.79 -1.60 -6.85
C ILE A 61 2.49 -3.01 -6.32
N PHE A 62 1.21 -3.35 -6.13
CA PHE A 62 0.81 -4.68 -5.65
C PHE A 62 1.12 -5.79 -6.67
N GLN A 63 1.04 -5.48 -7.97
CA GLN A 63 1.46 -6.38 -9.04
C GLN A 63 2.98 -6.59 -9.00
N LYS A 64 3.77 -5.52 -8.79
CA LYS A 64 5.23 -5.62 -8.63
C LYS A 64 5.59 -6.46 -7.40
N PHE A 65 4.91 -6.23 -6.28
CA PHE A 65 5.06 -7.00 -5.04
C PHE A 65 4.78 -8.50 -5.25
N LEU A 66 3.66 -8.87 -5.87
CA LEU A 66 3.35 -10.28 -6.13
C LEU A 66 4.31 -10.92 -7.14
N LYS A 67 4.72 -10.17 -8.17
CA LYS A 67 5.71 -10.64 -9.14
C LYS A 67 7.06 -10.89 -8.46
N ALA A 68 7.49 -10.00 -7.56
CA ALA A 68 8.75 -10.13 -6.82
C ALA A 68 8.73 -11.29 -5.80
N THR A 69 7.58 -11.57 -5.17
CA THR A 69 7.48 -12.56 -4.08
C THR A 69 7.04 -13.95 -4.54
N ARG A 70 6.22 -14.06 -5.59
CA ARG A 70 5.64 -15.32 -6.08
C ARG A 70 6.00 -15.65 -7.53
N GLY A 71 6.70 -14.76 -8.23
CA GLY A 71 6.99 -14.90 -9.66
C GLY A 71 5.78 -14.76 -10.59
N LYS A 72 4.57 -14.66 -10.03
CA LYS A 72 3.30 -14.55 -10.77
C LYS A 72 2.35 -13.55 -10.12
N ILE A 73 1.48 -12.97 -10.95
CA ILE A 73 0.41 -12.08 -10.50
C ILE A 73 -0.83 -12.93 -10.23
N ASP A 74 -1.40 -12.77 -9.05
CA ASP A 74 -2.66 -13.41 -8.64
C ASP A 74 -3.72 -12.32 -8.44
N TYR A 75 -4.55 -12.10 -9.46
CA TYR A 75 -5.53 -11.00 -9.46
C TYR A 75 -6.62 -11.17 -8.40
N ARG A 76 -6.91 -12.41 -7.96
CA ARG A 76 -7.85 -12.65 -6.88
C ARG A 76 -7.33 -12.06 -5.57
N ILE A 77 -6.06 -12.32 -5.26
CA ILE A 77 -5.38 -11.76 -4.07
C ILE A 77 -5.33 -10.23 -4.15
N ILE A 78 -5.00 -9.66 -5.33
CA ILE A 78 -5.01 -8.21 -5.53
C ILE A 78 -6.40 -7.62 -5.29
N ALA A 79 -7.45 -8.23 -5.85
CA ALA A 79 -8.82 -7.73 -5.72
C ALA A 79 -9.25 -7.65 -4.25
N HIS A 80 -8.95 -8.67 -3.45
CA HIS A 80 -9.22 -8.64 -2.01
C HIS A 80 -8.40 -7.57 -1.27
N GLY A 81 -7.14 -7.38 -1.67
CA GLY A 81 -6.32 -6.27 -1.19
C GLY A 81 -6.98 -4.90 -1.47
N ILE A 82 -7.38 -4.65 -2.71
CA ILE A 82 -8.04 -3.39 -3.12
C ILE A 82 -9.33 -3.16 -2.34
N LEU A 83 -10.13 -4.21 -2.11
CA LEU A 83 -11.34 -4.12 -1.29
C LEU A 83 -11.03 -3.72 0.16
N ALA A 84 -9.95 -4.24 0.74
CA ALA A 84 -9.52 -3.85 2.08
C ALA A 84 -9.01 -2.40 2.13
N TRP A 85 -8.29 -1.96 1.09
CA TRP A 85 -7.83 -0.57 0.97
C TRP A 85 -9.00 0.43 0.98
N ARG A 86 -10.09 0.12 0.26
CA ARG A 86 -11.25 1.02 0.12
C ARG A 86 -12.13 1.13 1.37
N ARG A 87 -11.94 0.27 2.37
CA ARG A 87 -12.76 0.26 3.60
C ARG A 87 -12.19 1.14 4.71
N LEU A 88 -10.98 1.68 4.51
CA LEU A 88 -10.30 2.60 5.40
C LEU A 88 -10.47 4.04 4.91
#